data_AF-A0A5E4PUB7-F1
#
_entry.id   AF-A0A5E4PUB7-F1
#
_cell.length_a   1.000
_cell.length_b   1.000
_cell.length_c   1.000
_cell.angle_alpha   90.00
_cell.angle_beta   90.00
_cell.angle_gamma   90.00
#
_symmetry.space_group_name_H-M   'P 1'
#
loop_
_entity.id
_entity.type
_entity.pdbx_description
1 polymer ?
#
loop_
_entity_poly.entity_id
_entity_poly.type
_entity_poly.pdbx_seq_one_letter_code
_entity_poly.pdbx_strand_id
1 'polypeptide(L)'
;MPKFTEKDLIPEVLLKNICCSCETGCNSLKCGCRKHGLKCTNCHGSENCSNKEEKIYEEVNDSDEIVDEEPMQTGNNIRDEDDGLEDFDDQLEFERFVESDDEELPAKRQKLMNY
;
A
#
# COMPACT_ATOMS: atom_id res chain seq x y z
N MET A 1 -14.73 -24.61 11.39
CA MET A 1 -13.34 -24.66 10.90
C MET A 1 -12.84 -23.22 10.73
N PRO A 2 -11.64 -22.86 11.18
CA PRO A 2 -11.10 -21.51 10.99
C PRO A 2 -10.97 -21.21 9.50
N LYS A 3 -11.28 -19.96 9.11
CA LYS A 3 -11.02 -19.48 7.75
C LYS A 3 -9.68 -18.77 7.74
N PHE A 4 -8.79 -19.20 6.84
CA PHE A 4 -7.50 -18.56 6.61
C PHE A 4 -7.60 -17.64 5.40
N THR A 5 -6.76 -16.61 5.36
CA THR A 5 -6.68 -15.67 4.24
C THR A 5 -5.22 -15.34 3.98
N GLU A 6 -4.89 -15.18 2.70
CA GLU A 6 -3.60 -14.69 2.22
C GLU A 6 -3.57 -13.16 2.12
N LYS A 7 -4.73 -12.50 2.29
CA LYS A 7 -4.80 -11.04 2.26
C LYS A 7 -4.17 -10.48 3.53
N ASP A 8 -3.34 -9.46 3.36
CA ASP A 8 -2.81 -8.71 4.48
C ASP A 8 -3.94 -8.14 5.35
N LEU A 9 -3.77 -8.25 6.66
CA LEU A 9 -4.74 -7.76 7.64
C LEU A 9 -4.80 -6.23 7.68
N ILE A 10 -3.71 -5.58 7.25
CA ILE A 10 -3.56 -4.12 7.29
C ILE A 10 -3.17 -3.65 5.88
N PRO A 11 -3.91 -2.72 5.26
CA PRO A 11 -3.52 -2.12 4.00
C PRO A 11 -2.15 -1.45 4.08
N GLU A 12 -1.33 -1.61 3.02
CA GLU A 12 0.02 -1.05 2.97
C GLU A 12 0.07 0.47 3.20
N VAL A 13 -0.95 1.19 2.75
CA VAL A 13 -1.02 2.65 2.85
C VAL A 13 -1.05 3.09 4.32
N LEU A 14 -1.73 2.31 5.18
CA LEU A 14 -1.77 2.56 6.63
C LEU A 14 -0.45 2.18 7.29
N LEU A 15 0.15 1.06 6.88
CA LEU A 15 1.47 0.62 7.34
C LEU A 15 2.58 1.65 7.05
N LYS A 16 2.52 2.33 5.91
CA LYS A 16 3.48 3.38 5.52
C LYS A 16 3.40 4.63 6.39
N ASN A 17 2.27 4.86 7.07
CA ASN A 17 2.07 6.01 7.96
C ASN A 17 2.52 5.74 9.40
N ILE A 18 2.88 4.50 9.74
CA ILE A 18 3.36 4.12 11.07
C ILE A 18 4.87 4.38 11.16
N CYS A 19 5.26 5.41 11.90
CA CYS A 19 6.65 5.82 12.05
C CYS A 19 7.10 5.79 13.51
N CYS A 20 8.38 5.51 13.76
CA CYS A 20 9.00 5.65 15.09
C CYS A 20 9.85 6.92 15.16
N SER A 21 9.91 7.55 16.33
CA SER A 21 10.74 8.73 16.58
C SER A 21 12.20 8.39 16.93
N CYS A 22 12.74 7.29 16.40
CA CYS A 22 14.10 6.85 16.72
C CYS A 22 15.14 7.61 15.91
N GLU A 23 16.16 8.15 16.57
CA GLU A 23 17.28 8.87 15.93
C GLU A 23 18.52 7.98 15.77
N THR A 24 18.79 7.10 16.73
CA THR A 24 20.05 6.33 16.83
C THR A 24 19.95 4.87 16.38
N GLY A 25 18.77 4.44 15.91
CA GLY A 25 18.49 3.08 15.45
C GLY A 25 17.36 2.38 16.21
N CYS A 26 16.88 1.26 15.66
CA CYS A 26 15.66 0.57 16.11
C CYS A 26 15.93 -0.85 16.66
N ASN A 27 17.00 -1.03 17.42
CA ASN A 27 17.45 -2.35 17.92
C ASN A 27 16.81 -2.77 19.26
N SER A 28 16.16 -1.85 19.97
CA SER A 28 15.59 -2.07 21.30
C SER A 28 14.09 -1.79 21.34
N LEU A 29 13.43 -2.20 22.43
CA LEU A 29 12.01 -1.92 22.69
C LEU A 29 11.70 -0.44 22.95
N LYS A 30 12.70 0.45 22.88
CA LYS A 30 12.48 1.90 22.83
C LYS A 30 11.88 2.34 21.49
N CYS A 31 12.08 1.56 20.43
CA CYS A 31 11.41 1.77 19.15
C CYS A 31 9.93 1.38 19.26
N GLY A 32 9.02 2.33 19.00
CA GLY A 32 7.58 2.10 19.04
C GLY A 32 7.13 0.98 18.10
N CYS A 33 7.63 0.95 16.86
CA CYS A 33 7.33 -0.11 15.90
C CYS A 33 7.71 -1.49 16.47
N ARG A 34 8.97 -1.66 16.90
CA ARG A 34 9.47 -2.93 17.45
C ARG A 34 8.72 -3.35 18.70
N LYS A 35 8.41 -2.42 19.60
CA LYS A 35 7.66 -2.67 20.83
C LYS A 35 6.28 -3.28 20.54
N HIS A 36 5.65 -2.89 19.45
CA HIS A 36 4.34 -3.38 19.01
C HIS A 36 4.44 -4.50 17.97
N GLY A 37 5.63 -5.05 17.73
CA GLY A 37 5.83 -6.15 16.77
C GLY A 37 5.77 -5.73 15.30
N LEU A 38 5.84 -4.43 15.00
CA LEU A 38 5.82 -3.90 13.64
C LEU A 38 7.26 -3.65 13.15
N LYS A 39 7.47 -3.86 11.84
CA LYS A 39 8.67 -3.41 11.14
C LYS A 39 8.59 -1.90 10.86
N CYS A 40 9.74 -1.24 10.86
CA CYS A 40 9.82 0.17 10.50
C CYS A 40 9.71 0.31 8.98
N THR A 41 8.65 0.96 8.50
CA THR A 41 8.47 1.35 7.09
C THR A 41 9.14 2.68 6.79
N ASN A 42 8.97 3.67 7.67
CA ASN A 42 9.56 5.00 7.51
C ASN A 42 10.23 5.46 8.81
N CYS A 43 11.53 5.19 8.93
CA CYS A 43 12.33 5.59 10.09
C CYS A 43 12.87 7.00 9.87
N HIS A 44 12.72 7.91 10.84
CA HIS A 44 13.05 9.36 10.77
C HIS A 44 14.55 9.70 10.57
N GLY A 45 15.22 9.13 9.57
CA GLY A 45 16.57 9.54 9.16
C GLY A 45 17.70 8.60 9.57
N SER A 46 17.39 7.43 10.11
CA SER A 46 18.40 6.38 10.32
C SER A 46 18.43 5.46 9.10
N GLU A 47 19.41 5.65 8.22
CA GLU A 47 19.77 4.67 7.17
C GLU A 47 20.14 3.30 7.79
N ASN A 48 20.55 3.32 9.05
CA ASN A 48 20.94 2.17 9.86
C ASN A 48 19.77 1.60 10.70
N CYS A 49 18.52 1.77 10.25
CA CYS A 49 17.36 1.20 10.94
C CYS A 49 17.42 -0.33 10.95
N SER A 50 17.75 -0.90 12.11
CA SER A 50 17.83 -2.35 12.33
C SER A 50 16.48 -3.06 12.47
N ASN A 51 15.36 -2.38 12.22
CA ASN A 51 14.00 -2.95 12.31
C ASN A 51 13.22 -2.81 11.00
N LYS A 52 13.91 -2.58 9.88
CA LYS A 52 13.28 -2.55 8.55
C LYS A 52 12.87 -3.95 8.09
N GLU A 53 11.92 -4.01 7.16
CA GLU A 53 11.60 -5.23 6.42
C GLU A 53 12.80 -5.61 5.53
N GLU A 54 13.22 -6.86 5.56
CA GLU A 54 14.24 -7.37 4.63
C GLU A 54 13.51 -7.99 3.44
N LYS A 55 13.69 -7.41 2.26
CA LYS A 55 13.11 -7.96 1.04
C LYS A 55 13.93 -9.18 0.64
N ILE A 56 13.46 -10.37 0.99
CA ILE A 56 13.97 -11.61 0.44
C ILE A 56 13.36 -11.73 -0.96
N TYR A 57 14.17 -11.49 -2.00
CA TYR A 57 13.80 -11.85 -3.35
C TYR A 57 14.13 -13.34 -3.51
N GLU A 58 13.14 -14.15 -3.87
CA GLU A 58 13.40 -15.50 -4.33
C GLU A 58 13.92 -15.37 -5.77
N GLU A 59 15.19 -15.72 -5.99
CA GLU A 59 15.76 -15.83 -7.34
C GLU A 59 15.07 -17.00 -8.03
N VAL A 60 14.03 -16.71 -8.82
CA VAL A 60 13.46 -17.69 -9.75
C VAL A 60 14.45 -17.91 -10.87
N ASN A 61 15.11 -19.06 -10.84
CA ASN A 61 16.04 -19.48 -11.88
C ASN A 61 15.22 -20.02 -13.07
N ASP A 62 14.85 -19.14 -14.01
CA ASP A 62 14.12 -19.43 -15.28
C ASP A 62 14.98 -20.23 -16.28
N SER A 63 15.68 -21.28 -15.82
CA SER A 63 16.55 -22.08 -16.68
C SER A 63 15.81 -23.25 -17.35
N ASP A 64 14.48 -23.23 -17.39
CA ASP A 64 13.69 -24.20 -18.14
C ASP A 64 13.68 -23.81 -19.62
N GLU A 65 14.53 -24.49 -20.40
CA GLU A 65 14.61 -24.41 -21.85
C GLU A 65 13.26 -24.84 -22.46
N ILE A 66 12.48 -23.87 -22.94
CA ILE A 66 11.27 -24.15 -23.70
C ILE A 66 11.64 -24.91 -24.99
N VAL A 67 11.21 -26.16 -25.08
CA VAL A 67 11.29 -26.92 -26.35
C VAL A 67 10.18 -26.36 -27.24
N ASP A 68 10.55 -25.56 -28.24
CA ASP A 68 9.66 -25.12 -29.31
C ASP A 68 9.21 -26.33 -30.15
N GLU A 69 8.13 -27.00 -29.74
CA GLU A 69 7.35 -27.86 -30.64
C GLU A 69 6.45 -26.95 -31.49
N GLU A 70 6.83 -26.74 -32.76
CA GLU A 70 6.04 -25.98 -33.74
C GLU A 70 4.62 -26.56 -33.88
N PRO A 71 3.54 -25.78 -33.66
CA PRO A 71 2.21 -26.21 -34.04
C PRO A 71 2.06 -26.02 -35.56
N MET A 72 2.27 -27.10 -36.32
CA MET A 72 1.82 -27.14 -37.72
C MET A 72 0.28 -27.11 -37.76
N GLN A 73 -0.33 -25.95 -38.02
CA GLN A 73 -1.73 -25.90 -38.46
C GLN A 73 -1.99 -24.82 -39.50
N THR A 74 -2.06 -25.30 -40.74
CA THR A 74 -2.60 -24.69 -41.95
C THR A 74 -4.09 -24.37 -41.77
N GLY A 75 -4.56 -23.17 -42.15
CA GLY A 75 -6.01 -22.93 -42.30
C GLY A 75 -6.51 -21.48 -42.34
N ASN A 76 -6.39 -20.86 -43.51
CA ASN A 76 -7.28 -19.85 -44.14
C ASN A 76 -7.88 -18.66 -43.36
N ASN A 77 -7.57 -17.46 -43.86
CA ASN A 77 -8.20 -16.17 -43.61
C ASN A 77 -9.72 -16.17 -43.85
N ILE A 78 -10.51 -15.69 -42.87
CA ILE A 78 -11.76 -14.96 -43.12
C ILE A 78 -11.81 -13.77 -42.17
N ARG A 79 -11.77 -12.58 -42.76
CA ARG A 79 -12.09 -11.29 -42.15
C ARG A 79 -13.57 -11.07 -42.42
N ASP A 80 -14.36 -10.73 -41.42
CA ASP A 80 -15.58 -9.94 -41.58
C ASP A 80 -15.84 -9.13 -40.30
N GLU A 81 -16.20 -7.87 -40.52
CA GLU A 81 -16.41 -6.76 -39.59
C GLU A 81 -17.87 -6.82 -39.09
N ASP A 82 -18.16 -6.57 -37.81
CA ASP A 82 -19.54 -6.28 -37.35
C ASP A 82 -19.56 -5.48 -36.03
N ASP A 83 -19.62 -4.16 -36.18
CA ASP A 83 -20.57 -3.18 -35.62
C ASP A 83 -21.27 -3.45 -34.26
N GLY A 84 -21.14 -2.50 -33.33
CA GLY A 84 -22.04 -2.42 -32.17
C GLY A 84 -21.57 -1.52 -31.03
N LEU A 85 -21.69 -0.20 -31.21
CA LEU A 85 -21.58 0.79 -30.15
C LEU A 85 -22.77 0.68 -29.20
N GLU A 86 -22.54 0.43 -27.90
CA GLU A 86 -23.53 0.69 -26.85
C GLU A 86 -23.04 1.84 -25.96
N ASP A 87 -23.76 2.95 -26.06
CA ASP A 87 -23.62 4.21 -25.33
C ASP A 87 -24.12 3.99 -23.89
N PHE A 88 -23.22 3.99 -22.91
CA PHE A 88 -23.56 3.86 -21.49
C PHE A 88 -23.63 5.27 -20.88
N ASP A 89 -24.76 5.94 -21.10
CA ASP A 89 -25.09 7.20 -20.44
C ASP A 89 -26.02 6.87 -19.26
N ASP A 90 -25.45 6.76 -18.07
CA ASP A 90 -26.21 6.86 -16.82
C ASP A 90 -25.43 7.72 -15.82
N GLN A 91 -25.70 9.02 -15.96
CA GLN A 91 -25.58 10.10 -15.00
C GLN A 91 -25.48 9.65 -13.54
N LEU A 92 -24.27 9.79 -12.99
CA LEU A 92 -24.03 9.85 -11.56
C LEU A 92 -24.78 11.06 -10.98
N GLU A 93 -25.84 10.81 -10.24
CA GLU A 93 -26.49 11.76 -9.32
C GLU A 93 -25.52 12.08 -8.17
N PHE A 94 -24.48 12.85 -8.48
CA PHE A 94 -23.45 13.33 -7.55
C PHE A 94 -23.67 14.81 -7.23
N GLU A 95 -24.90 15.23 -6.92
CA GLU A 95 -25.11 16.57 -6.36
C GLU A 95 -26.25 16.55 -5.33
N ARG A 96 -25.84 16.48 -4.06
CA ARG A 96 -26.25 17.39 -2.97
C ARG A 96 -25.92 16.79 -1.60
N PHE A 97 -24.77 17.15 -1.04
CA PHE A 97 -24.72 17.50 0.38
C PHE A 97 -23.82 18.73 0.51
N VAL A 98 -24.49 19.85 0.73
CA VAL A 98 -23.94 21.19 0.91
C VAL A 98 -23.52 21.34 2.37
N GLU A 99 -22.40 22.03 2.55
CA GLU A 99 -21.77 22.64 3.74
C GLU A 99 -22.57 22.70 5.06
N SER A 100 -21.85 22.47 6.17
CA SER A 100 -22.12 23.17 7.44
C SER A 100 -20.87 23.20 8.33
N ASP A 101 -20.35 24.43 8.43
CA ASP A 101 -19.82 25.15 9.59
C ASP A 101 -18.45 24.79 10.21
N ASP A 102 -17.56 25.77 10.02
CA ASP A 102 -16.46 26.17 10.89
C ASP A 102 -16.86 26.22 12.38
N GLU A 103 -16.13 25.52 13.25
CA GLU A 103 -15.90 26.02 14.60
C GLU A 103 -14.40 26.08 14.94
N GLU A 104 -14.02 27.30 15.25
CA GLU A 104 -12.72 27.89 15.53
C GLU A 104 -12.00 27.24 16.74
N LEU A 105 -10.71 26.98 16.60
CA LEU A 105 -9.80 26.51 17.67
C LEU A 105 -9.58 27.59 18.74
N PRO A 106 -9.79 27.33 20.04
CA PRO A 106 -9.25 28.22 21.07
C PRO A 106 -7.79 27.90 21.42
N ALA A 107 -7.03 28.99 21.51
CA ALA A 107 -5.59 29.10 21.55
C ALA A 107 -4.86 28.58 22.81
N LYS A 108 -3.58 28.29 22.56
CA LYS A 108 -2.46 28.09 23.49
C LYS A 108 -2.59 28.87 24.81
N ARG A 109 -2.63 28.17 25.95
CA ARG A 109 -2.34 28.76 27.27
C ARG A 109 -0.86 28.66 27.60
N GLN A 110 -0.24 29.82 27.75
CA GLN A 110 1.17 30.03 28.13
C GLN A 110 1.39 29.75 29.63
N LYS A 111 2.64 29.38 29.96
CA LYS A 111 3.17 29.06 31.29
C LYS A 111 2.90 30.17 32.33
N LEU A 112 2.43 29.80 33.52
CA LEU A 112 2.67 30.59 34.73
C LEU A 112 4.11 30.35 35.20
N MET A 113 4.91 31.42 35.26
CA MET A 113 6.11 31.50 36.08
C MET A 113 5.68 32.03 37.46
N ASN A 114 5.93 31.26 38.52
CA ASN A 114 5.80 31.74 39.88
C ASN A 114 7.18 32.24 40.33
N TYR A 115 7.23 33.49 40.82
CA TYR A 115 8.38 34.09 41.50
C TYR A 115 8.49 33.60 42.94
#